data_AF-A0A8C6ZV22-F1
#
_entry.id   AF-A0A8C6ZV22-F1
#
_cell.length_a   1.000
_cell.length_b   1.000
_cell.length_c   1.000
_cell.angle_alpha   90.00
_cell.angle_beta   90.00
_cell.angle_gamma   90.00
#
_symmetry.space_group_name_H-M   'P 1'
#
loop_
_entity.id
_entity.type
_entity.pdbx_description
1 polymer ?
#
loop_
_entity_poly.entity_id
_entity_poly.type
_entity_poly.pdbx_seq_one_letter_code
_entity_poly.pdbx_strand_id
1 'polypeptide(L)'
;QSRAAPGSARTAAPPRSPRCRAASGCRSAPRERRGGAGGGARHSPGAGAAGRGPAAPPPAQRHLFSDAAEVGAVRSALLAWYDSCKRELPWRALAANEPDVDRRAYAVWVSEVMLQQTQVATVIDYYNRWMQKWPTLQALAAASLEEVNELWAGLGYYSRGKRLQEAARKVPACRGVVSELAGRMPRTAEELQKLLPGVGRYTAGAIASISYGQATGVVDGNVIRVLCRLRGIGADSSRGCSKHVSPQREAGVRPGDFNQALMELGATVCVPKAPLCAECPVKQHCHARRRVEKELGLASQRLLGTCPAVPDVEDCAGGCPLCPPATEPWDSSLGVTNFPRKAAKKQPRAARAATCVLERGGRRGAPRYLILFTSPSPGLLAGLWEFPSLPLAPGLQEEKQREMLAGHLQAWGGWPVAAGGLRYVGEVIHIFSHIHQTYVVYSLPVDEDVTLDAVLPPSRWVTEEEFHASAVSTAMKKVPGPFLSSPSLTCLQPGQQRVMLPCPSRAPEAAFYTCF
;
A
#
# COMPACT_ATOMS: atom_id res chain seq x y z
N GLN A 1 -31.74 63.47 -5.15
CA GLN A 1 -31.87 64.07 -6.49
C GLN A 1 -32.02 62.89 -7.47
N SER A 2 -33.24 62.45 -7.79
CA SER A 2 -34.15 62.96 -8.84
C SER A 2 -33.73 62.48 -10.25
N ARG A 3 -34.34 61.40 -10.77
CA ARG A 3 -35.54 61.35 -11.67
C ARG A 3 -35.08 60.93 -13.09
N ALA A 4 -35.82 60.18 -13.92
CA ALA A 4 -37.10 59.47 -13.74
C ALA A 4 -37.21 58.27 -14.73
N ALA A 5 -38.26 57.44 -14.57
CA ALA A 5 -38.77 56.47 -15.56
C ALA A 5 -39.99 57.12 -16.32
N PRO A 6 -41.00 56.46 -16.96
CA PRO A 6 -41.45 55.05 -16.87
C PRO A 6 -41.96 54.36 -18.18
N GLY A 7 -42.47 53.12 -18.03
CA GLY A 7 -43.33 52.40 -18.98
C GLY A 7 -43.26 50.88 -18.74
N SER A 8 -44.13 50.17 -18.01
CA SER A 8 -45.60 50.00 -18.05
C SER A 8 -46.12 49.19 -19.26
N ALA A 9 -47.00 48.18 -19.16
CA ALA A 9 -47.55 47.41 -18.03
C ALA A 9 -48.39 46.21 -18.56
N ARG A 10 -49.00 45.42 -17.66
CA ARG A 10 -49.97 44.30 -17.86
C ARG A 10 -49.35 42.95 -18.22
N THR A 11 -49.60 41.80 -17.58
CA THR A 11 -50.74 41.17 -16.83
C THR A 11 -51.80 40.46 -17.68
N ALA A 12 -51.81 39.12 -17.66
CA ALA A 12 -53.01 38.27 -17.67
C ALA A 12 -52.65 36.81 -17.30
N ALA A 13 -53.59 36.10 -16.66
CA ALA A 13 -53.59 34.65 -16.44
C ALA A 13 -55.07 34.15 -16.41
N PRO A 14 -55.37 32.86 -16.21
CA PRO A 14 -55.80 31.94 -17.28
C PRO A 14 -57.31 31.61 -17.26
N PRO A 15 -57.82 30.89 -18.28
CA PRO A 15 -59.09 30.16 -18.21
C PRO A 15 -58.94 28.62 -18.23
N ARG A 16 -60.07 27.90 -18.23
CA ARG A 16 -60.23 26.47 -17.86
C ARG A 16 -60.52 25.54 -19.06
N SER A 17 -60.59 24.23 -18.78
CA SER A 17 -60.91 23.12 -19.69
C SER A 17 -62.42 22.87 -19.92
N PRO A 18 -62.75 22.08 -20.96
CA PRO A 18 -63.58 20.87 -20.87
C PRO A 18 -62.84 19.63 -21.47
N ARG A 19 -63.07 18.34 -21.12
CA ARG A 19 -64.28 17.46 -21.12
C ARG A 19 -64.88 17.25 -22.54
N CYS A 20 -65.30 16.08 -23.03
CA CYS A 20 -65.30 14.63 -22.64
C CYS A 20 -65.34 13.79 -23.97
N ARG A 21 -65.19 12.45 -24.08
CA ARG A 21 -66.01 11.30 -23.58
C ARG A 21 -65.22 9.98 -23.87
N ALA A 22 -65.14 9.00 -22.96
CA ALA A 22 -66.05 7.85 -22.69
C ALA A 22 -65.95 6.69 -23.72
N ALA A 23 -66.08 5.39 -23.40
CA ALA A 23 -66.31 4.63 -22.14
C ALA A 23 -65.45 3.31 -22.21
N SER A 24 -65.59 2.22 -21.44
CA SER A 24 -66.47 1.70 -20.35
C SER A 24 -65.64 0.66 -19.51
N GLY A 25 -66.13 -0.14 -18.55
CA GLY A 25 -67.43 -0.24 -17.86
C GLY A 25 -67.45 -1.34 -16.76
N CYS A 26 -68.17 -1.09 -15.65
CA CYS A 26 -68.56 -2.01 -14.53
C CYS A 26 -67.45 -2.72 -13.71
N ARG A 27 -67.42 -2.77 -12.35
CA ARG A 27 -68.43 -3.01 -11.28
C ARG A 27 -68.89 -4.50 -11.23
N SER A 28 -69.03 -5.21 -10.10
CA SER A 28 -69.10 -4.83 -8.65
C SER A 28 -68.62 -5.96 -7.70
N ALA A 29 -68.41 -5.65 -6.41
CA ALA A 29 -68.46 -6.60 -5.28
C ALA A 29 -69.92 -6.67 -4.70
N PRO A 30 -70.31 -7.44 -3.64
CA PRO A 30 -69.50 -8.15 -2.63
C PRO A 30 -70.07 -9.51 -2.06
N ARG A 31 -69.45 -9.98 -0.94
CA ARG A 31 -70.05 -10.62 0.27
C ARG A 31 -70.10 -12.17 0.48
N GLU A 32 -69.39 -12.58 1.55
CA GLU A 32 -69.73 -13.54 2.64
C GLU A 32 -70.20 -15.02 2.43
N ARG A 33 -69.44 -15.92 3.09
CA ARG A 33 -69.84 -17.02 4.03
C ARG A 33 -70.09 -18.49 3.58
N ARG A 34 -69.36 -19.36 4.32
CA ARG A 34 -69.70 -20.69 4.89
C ARG A 34 -69.61 -21.97 4.04
N GLY A 35 -69.08 -23.03 4.69
CA GLY A 35 -69.08 -24.44 4.26
C GLY A 35 -67.87 -24.85 3.40
N GLY A 36 -67.24 -26.01 3.58
CA GLY A 36 -67.39 -27.03 4.63
C GLY A 36 -66.49 -28.26 4.36
N ALA A 37 -66.06 -28.92 5.44
CA ALA A 37 -65.29 -30.19 5.56
C ALA A 37 -64.98 -31.06 4.31
N GLY A 38 -63.73 -31.54 4.21
CA GLY A 38 -63.31 -32.65 3.33
C GLY A 38 -61.84 -33.05 3.57
N GLY A 39 -61.57 -34.25 4.06
CA GLY A 39 -60.24 -34.67 4.55
C GLY A 39 -59.26 -35.14 3.46
N GLY A 40 -57.96 -35.17 3.78
CA GLY A 40 -56.92 -35.63 2.84
C GLY A 40 -55.46 -35.51 3.30
N ALA A 41 -55.16 -35.64 4.59
CA ALA A 41 -53.79 -35.44 5.10
C ALA A 41 -52.91 -36.70 4.97
N ARG A 42 -51.79 -36.61 4.21
CA ARG A 42 -50.62 -37.51 4.35
C ARG A 42 -49.30 -36.86 3.89
N HIS A 43 -48.62 -36.29 4.88
CA HIS A 43 -47.17 -36.04 5.02
C HIS A 43 -46.34 -35.47 3.85
N SER A 44 -45.77 -34.29 4.12
CA SER A 44 -44.33 -34.04 3.94
C SER A 44 -43.85 -33.21 5.15
N PRO A 45 -42.83 -33.63 5.90
CA PRO A 45 -42.52 -33.01 7.20
C PRO A 45 -41.59 -31.80 7.09
N GLY A 46 -41.96 -30.74 7.83
CA GLY A 46 -41.03 -29.82 8.49
C GLY A 46 -39.96 -29.12 7.65
N ALA A 47 -40.26 -27.89 7.20
CA ALA A 47 -39.22 -26.88 6.95
C ALA A 47 -38.60 -26.46 8.30
N GLY A 48 -37.67 -27.27 8.80
CA GLY A 48 -36.98 -27.04 10.07
C GLY A 48 -36.20 -25.72 10.04
N ALA A 49 -36.18 -25.01 11.17
CA ALA A 49 -35.43 -23.76 11.29
C ALA A 49 -33.95 -23.98 10.96
N ALA A 50 -33.40 -23.17 10.04
CA ALA A 50 -32.00 -23.24 9.66
C ALA A 50 -31.11 -22.95 10.88
N GLY A 51 -30.59 -24.02 11.49
CA GLY A 51 -29.79 -23.95 12.71
C GLY A 51 -28.57 -23.07 12.49
N ARG A 52 -28.47 -21.97 13.24
CA ARG A 52 -27.23 -21.23 13.36
C ARG A 52 -26.20 -22.19 13.97
N GLY A 53 -25.17 -22.54 13.22
CA GLY A 53 -24.05 -23.34 13.74
C GLY A 53 -23.48 -22.71 15.01
N PRO A 54 -22.90 -23.51 15.92
CA PRO A 54 -22.44 -23.03 17.22
C PRO A 54 -21.55 -21.80 17.04
N ALA A 55 -21.91 -20.72 17.73
CA ALA A 55 -21.16 -19.47 17.67
C ALA A 55 -19.72 -19.72 18.12
N ALA A 56 -18.74 -19.18 17.39
CA ALA A 56 -17.34 -19.35 17.73
C ALA A 56 -17.09 -18.89 19.18
N PRO A 57 -16.35 -19.67 20.00
CA PRO A 57 -16.14 -19.36 21.41
C PRO A 57 -15.49 -17.98 21.58
N PRO A 58 -15.84 -17.23 22.64
CA PRO A 58 -15.34 -15.89 22.86
C PRO A 58 -13.80 -15.89 23.08
N PRO A 59 -13.12 -14.78 22.76
CA PRO A 59 -11.71 -14.61 23.13
C PRO A 59 -11.54 -14.60 24.65
N ALA A 60 -10.53 -15.31 25.16
CA ALA A 60 -10.19 -15.30 26.57
C ALA A 60 -9.78 -13.88 27.04
N GLN A 61 -10.15 -13.52 28.28
CA GLN A 61 -10.01 -12.15 28.81
C GLN A 61 -8.58 -11.61 28.74
N ARG A 62 -7.56 -12.46 28.96
CA ARG A 62 -6.12 -12.12 28.83
C ARG A 62 -5.69 -11.56 27.46
N HIS A 63 -6.50 -11.78 26.41
CA HIS A 63 -6.24 -11.23 25.08
C HIS A 63 -6.86 -9.83 24.85
N LEU A 64 -7.62 -9.33 25.82
CA LEU A 64 -8.36 -8.07 25.76
C LEU A 64 -7.74 -7.02 26.67
N PHE A 65 -8.26 -5.80 26.58
CA PHE A 65 -8.03 -4.73 27.54
C PHE A 65 -9.35 -4.48 28.28
N SER A 66 -9.56 -5.20 29.39
CA SER A 66 -10.80 -5.17 30.17
C SER A 66 -10.72 -4.33 31.45
N ASP A 67 -9.51 -4.05 31.94
CA ASP A 67 -9.29 -3.17 33.09
C ASP A 67 -8.90 -1.76 32.63
N ALA A 68 -9.68 -0.76 33.06
CA ALA A 68 -9.43 0.64 32.77
C ALA A 68 -8.19 1.19 33.52
N ALA A 69 -7.84 0.63 34.68
CA ALA A 69 -6.62 1.02 35.39
C ALA A 69 -5.38 0.55 34.62
N GLU A 70 -5.37 -0.69 34.12
CA GLU A 70 -4.33 -1.18 33.20
C GLU A 70 -4.19 -0.30 31.96
N VAL A 71 -5.28 0.05 31.28
CA VAL A 71 -5.22 0.90 30.07
C VAL A 71 -4.72 2.31 30.41
N GLY A 72 -5.12 2.88 31.54
CA GLY A 72 -4.61 4.15 32.05
C GLY A 72 -3.09 4.11 32.30
N ALA A 73 -2.59 3.06 32.94
CA ALA A 73 -1.16 2.85 33.18
C ALA A 73 -0.37 2.66 31.87
N VAL A 74 -0.83 1.79 30.98
CA VAL A 74 -0.24 1.54 29.65
C VAL A 74 -0.18 2.82 28.83
N ARG A 75 -1.25 3.62 28.80
CA ARG A 75 -1.30 4.91 28.11
C ARG A 75 -0.28 5.90 28.68
N SER A 76 -0.24 6.03 30.01
CA SER A 76 0.61 7.02 30.68
C SER A 76 2.10 6.70 30.49
N ALA A 77 2.49 5.44 30.71
CA ALA A 77 3.87 4.99 30.50
C ALA A 77 4.31 5.11 29.03
N LEU A 78 3.43 4.81 28.08
CA LEU A 78 3.71 4.92 26.66
C LEU A 78 3.86 6.37 26.18
N LEU A 79 3.00 7.28 26.63
CA LEU A 79 3.08 8.71 26.28
C LEU A 79 4.32 9.39 26.90
N ALA A 80 4.62 9.12 28.17
CA ALA A 80 5.80 9.68 28.83
C ALA A 80 7.11 9.22 28.17
N TRP A 81 7.19 7.95 27.76
CA TRP A 81 8.30 7.43 26.95
C TRP A 81 8.35 8.09 25.57
N TYR A 82 7.22 8.24 24.89
CA TYR A 82 7.17 8.85 23.56
C TYR A 82 7.63 10.31 23.59
N ASP A 83 7.21 11.11 24.57
CA ASP A 83 7.68 12.48 24.68
C ASP A 83 9.18 12.61 24.99
N SER A 84 9.76 11.60 25.62
CA SER A 84 11.20 11.53 25.94
C SER A 84 12.07 10.92 24.83
N CYS A 85 11.49 10.10 23.94
CA CYS A 85 12.23 9.22 23.02
C CYS A 85 11.74 9.21 21.56
N LYS A 86 10.73 10.00 21.20
CA LYS A 86 10.28 10.16 19.81
C LYS A 86 11.42 10.71 18.94
N ARG A 87 11.61 10.09 17.77
CA ARG A 87 12.55 10.61 16.77
C ARG A 87 12.01 11.89 16.15
N GLU A 88 12.88 12.88 16.01
CA GLU A 88 12.63 14.04 15.16
C GLU A 88 12.49 13.61 13.70
N LEU A 89 11.38 14.00 13.08
CA LEU A 89 11.01 13.64 11.71
C LEU A 89 10.30 14.84 11.07
N PRO A 90 10.57 15.18 9.79
CA PRO A 90 10.03 16.40 9.18
C PRO A 90 8.50 16.52 9.24
N TRP A 91 7.79 15.42 9.03
CA TRP A 91 6.33 15.37 9.14
C TRP A 91 5.80 15.52 10.57
N ARG A 92 6.56 15.12 11.59
CA ARG A 92 6.20 15.38 13.01
C ARG A 92 6.38 16.85 13.35
N ALA A 93 7.54 17.41 13.00
CA ALA A 93 7.85 18.81 13.24
C ALA A 93 6.84 19.73 12.52
N LEU A 94 6.48 19.42 11.27
CA LEU A 94 5.43 20.13 10.55
C LEU A 94 4.06 19.92 11.21
N ALA A 95 3.64 18.67 11.48
CA ALA A 95 2.32 18.40 12.05
C ALA A 95 2.08 19.05 13.43
N ALA A 96 3.14 19.24 14.23
CA ALA A 96 3.07 19.92 15.52
C ALA A 96 3.00 21.45 15.41
N ASN A 97 3.74 22.05 14.46
CA ASN A 97 3.92 23.51 14.38
C ASN A 97 3.03 24.21 13.34
N GLU A 98 2.43 23.49 12.40
CA GLU A 98 1.58 24.07 11.34
C GLU A 98 0.21 24.52 11.89
N PRO A 99 -0.13 25.83 11.88
CA PRO A 99 -1.43 26.30 12.33
C PRO A 99 -2.59 25.98 11.37
N ASP A 100 -2.34 25.89 10.06
CA ASP A 100 -3.39 25.54 9.08
C ASP A 100 -3.73 24.04 9.17
N VAL A 101 -4.95 23.74 9.65
CA VAL A 101 -5.44 22.36 9.83
C VAL A 101 -5.58 21.58 8.52
N ASP A 102 -5.78 22.24 7.38
CA ASP A 102 -5.84 21.61 6.06
C ASP A 102 -4.43 21.30 5.54
N ARG A 103 -3.49 22.25 5.72
CA ARG A 103 -2.07 22.03 5.41
C ARG A 103 -1.44 20.97 6.31
N ARG A 104 -1.77 20.95 7.60
CA ARG A 104 -1.38 19.92 8.57
C ARG A 104 -1.89 18.54 8.16
N ALA A 105 -3.18 18.43 7.84
CA ALA A 105 -3.80 17.16 7.42
C ALA A 105 -3.23 16.65 6.09
N TYR A 106 -2.95 17.55 5.14
CA TYR A 106 -2.25 17.24 3.91
C TYR A 106 -0.83 16.71 4.17
N ALA A 107 -0.05 17.42 4.99
CA ALA A 107 1.33 17.08 5.28
C ALA A 107 1.46 15.74 6.03
N VAL A 108 0.53 15.41 6.94
CA VAL A 108 0.42 14.08 7.56
C VAL A 108 0.05 13.02 6.51
N TRP A 109 -0.93 13.30 5.65
CA TRP A 109 -1.37 12.38 4.60
C TRP A 109 -0.24 12.03 3.62
N VAL A 110 0.57 13.00 3.20
CA VAL A 110 1.76 12.76 2.34
C VAL A 110 2.71 11.76 3.01
N SER A 111 3.08 11.97 4.28
CA SER A 111 3.96 11.03 5.01
C SER A 111 3.33 9.65 5.17
N GLU A 112 2.03 9.57 5.49
CA GLU A 112 1.30 8.30 5.65
C GLU A 112 1.10 7.53 4.34
N VAL A 113 1.17 8.19 3.18
CA VAL A 113 1.22 7.51 1.88
C VAL A 113 2.65 7.10 1.54
N MET A 114 3.65 7.95 1.80
CA MET A 114 5.06 7.64 1.54
C MET A 114 5.61 6.49 2.42
N LEU A 115 5.23 6.41 3.70
CA LEU A 115 5.70 5.38 4.64
C LEU A 115 5.13 3.98 4.37
N GLN A 116 4.11 3.83 3.50
CA GLN A 116 3.55 2.53 3.15
C GLN A 116 4.62 1.63 2.51
N GLN A 117 4.99 0.55 3.22
CA GLN A 117 6.00 -0.44 2.80
C GLN A 117 7.39 0.17 2.48
N THR A 118 7.67 1.39 2.98
CA THR A 118 8.89 2.15 2.69
C THR A 118 9.58 2.55 3.99
N GLN A 119 10.91 2.58 4.04
CA GLN A 119 11.65 2.84 5.27
C GLN A 119 11.71 4.34 5.61
N VAL A 120 11.62 4.67 6.91
CA VAL A 120 11.62 6.06 7.42
C VAL A 120 12.79 6.87 6.86
N ALA A 121 14.01 6.33 6.91
CA ALA A 121 15.21 7.00 6.41
C ALA A 121 15.11 7.37 4.92
N THR A 122 14.54 6.49 4.09
CA THR A 122 14.31 6.75 2.66
C THR A 122 13.22 7.80 2.41
N VAL A 123 12.23 7.91 3.29
CA VAL A 123 11.10 8.83 3.11
C VAL A 123 11.48 10.29 3.39
N ILE A 124 12.46 10.56 4.26
CA ILE A 124 12.86 11.93 4.66
C ILE A 124 13.15 12.83 3.45
N ASP A 125 14.04 12.42 2.55
CA ASP A 125 14.46 13.26 1.41
C ASP A 125 13.38 13.40 0.33
N TYR A 126 12.45 12.45 0.23
CA TYR A 126 11.32 12.52 -0.68
C TYR A 126 10.23 13.43 -0.11
N TYR A 127 9.95 13.32 1.19
CA TYR A 127 9.02 14.17 1.90
C TYR A 127 9.43 15.64 1.85
N ASN A 128 10.70 15.94 2.13
CA ASN A 128 11.22 17.30 2.12
C ASN A 128 11.08 17.96 0.74
N ARG A 129 11.55 17.29 -0.34
CA ARG A 129 11.42 17.78 -1.71
C ARG A 129 9.96 17.91 -2.16
N TRP A 130 9.10 16.98 -1.77
CA TRP A 130 7.68 16.99 -2.09
C TRP A 130 6.96 18.17 -1.42
N MET A 131 7.14 18.36 -0.11
CA MET A 131 6.50 19.47 0.63
C MET A 131 7.09 20.83 0.25
N GLN A 132 8.33 20.88 -0.27
CA GLN A 132 8.93 22.08 -0.86
C GLN A 132 8.28 22.45 -2.21
N LYS A 133 8.07 21.49 -3.12
CA LYS A 133 7.44 21.76 -4.43
C LYS A 133 5.93 21.94 -4.34
N TRP A 134 5.26 21.16 -3.49
CA TRP A 134 3.82 21.20 -3.26
C TRP A 134 3.52 21.32 -1.75
N PRO A 135 3.55 22.55 -1.19
CA PRO A 135 3.28 22.78 0.22
C PRO A 135 1.80 22.65 0.60
N THR A 136 0.89 22.48 -0.37
CA THR A 136 -0.58 22.42 -0.19
C THR A 136 -1.24 21.46 -1.19
N LEU A 137 -2.48 21.07 -0.88
CA LEU A 137 -3.35 20.26 -1.75
C LEU A 137 -3.56 20.88 -3.12
N GLN A 138 -3.77 22.20 -3.15
CA GLN A 138 -4.03 22.98 -4.37
C GLN A 138 -2.81 22.97 -5.30
N ALA A 139 -1.60 23.06 -4.74
CA ALA A 139 -0.35 22.96 -5.51
C ALA A 139 -0.18 21.56 -6.13
N LEU A 140 -0.45 20.50 -5.37
CA LEU A 140 -0.40 19.12 -5.89
C LEU A 140 -1.51 18.82 -6.92
N ALA A 141 -2.69 19.41 -6.75
CA ALA A 141 -3.81 19.24 -7.67
C ALA A 141 -3.49 19.79 -9.07
N ALA A 142 -2.82 20.95 -9.12
CA ALA A 142 -2.43 21.65 -10.33
C ALA A 142 -1.21 21.02 -11.04
N ALA A 143 -0.39 20.24 -10.33
CA ALA A 143 0.77 19.55 -10.90
C ALA A 143 0.40 18.59 -12.03
N SER A 144 1.33 18.31 -12.94
CA SER A 144 1.22 17.26 -13.95
C SER A 144 1.38 15.85 -13.32
N LEU A 145 0.98 14.80 -14.05
CA LEU A 145 1.24 13.42 -13.59
C LEU A 145 2.73 13.03 -13.75
N GLU A 146 3.40 13.59 -14.77
CA GLU A 146 4.83 13.36 -15.00
C GLU A 146 5.65 13.93 -13.82
N GLU A 147 5.41 15.18 -13.42
CA GLU A 147 6.10 15.81 -12.29
C GLU A 147 5.94 15.01 -10.98
N VAL A 148 4.74 14.50 -10.73
CA VAL A 148 4.44 13.65 -9.55
C VAL A 148 5.22 12.35 -9.61
N ASN A 149 5.31 11.72 -10.79
CA ASN A 149 6.07 10.48 -10.96
C ASN A 149 7.59 10.71 -10.95
N GLU A 150 8.08 11.89 -11.32
CA GLU A 150 9.48 12.31 -11.17
C GLU A 150 9.86 12.49 -9.69
N LEU A 151 9.10 13.24 -8.90
CA LEU A 151 9.40 13.36 -7.46
C LEU A 151 9.15 12.06 -6.69
N TRP A 152 8.31 11.14 -7.19
CA TRP A 152 8.13 9.79 -6.65
C TRP A 152 9.19 8.77 -7.16
N ALA A 153 10.05 9.15 -8.12
CA ALA A 153 10.97 8.22 -8.77
C ALA A 153 12.00 7.63 -7.80
N GLY A 154 11.96 6.30 -7.64
CA GLY A 154 12.78 5.56 -6.69
C GLY A 154 12.05 5.14 -5.41
N LEU A 155 10.97 5.82 -5.00
CA LEU A 155 10.21 5.48 -3.79
C LEU A 155 9.34 4.21 -3.94
N GLY A 156 9.10 3.79 -5.20
CA GLY A 156 8.36 2.58 -5.54
C GLY A 156 6.85 2.68 -5.27
N TYR A 157 6.10 1.68 -5.76
CA TYR A 157 4.62 1.65 -5.70
C TYR A 157 4.01 2.98 -6.19
N TYR A 158 4.39 3.43 -7.38
CA TYR A 158 4.06 4.74 -7.97
C TYR A 158 2.56 5.06 -8.04
N SER A 159 1.70 4.04 -8.08
CA SER A 159 0.24 4.19 -7.95
C SER A 159 -0.20 4.86 -6.64
N ARG A 160 0.67 4.92 -5.62
CA ARG A 160 0.50 5.75 -4.41
C ARG A 160 0.54 7.24 -4.74
N GLY A 161 1.60 7.72 -5.40
CA GLY A 161 1.74 9.12 -5.81
C GLY A 161 0.63 9.55 -6.78
N LYS A 162 0.31 8.71 -7.77
CA LYS A 162 -0.83 8.93 -8.68
C LYS A 162 -2.16 9.06 -7.92
N ARG A 163 -2.49 8.14 -7.00
CA ARG A 163 -3.73 8.22 -6.20
C ARG A 163 -3.77 9.41 -5.26
N LEU A 164 -2.63 9.79 -4.68
CA LEU A 164 -2.49 10.98 -3.85
C LEU A 164 -2.81 12.25 -4.66
N GLN A 165 -2.35 12.35 -5.91
CA GLN A 165 -2.75 13.42 -6.84
C GLN A 165 -4.23 13.30 -7.28
N GLU A 166 -4.72 12.12 -7.66
CA GLU A 166 -6.12 11.90 -8.04
C GLU A 166 -7.09 12.30 -6.92
N ALA A 167 -6.76 12.00 -5.67
CA ALA A 167 -7.49 12.41 -4.48
C ALA A 167 -7.33 13.92 -4.21
N ALA A 168 -6.11 14.45 -4.30
CA ALA A 168 -5.84 15.89 -4.16
C ALA A 168 -6.46 16.74 -5.28
N ARG A 169 -6.91 16.15 -6.40
CA ARG A 169 -7.74 16.83 -7.42
C ARG A 169 -9.25 16.77 -7.12
N LYS A 170 -9.70 15.90 -6.23
CA LYS A 170 -11.12 15.84 -5.79
C LYS A 170 -11.45 16.80 -4.66
N VAL A 171 -10.49 17.10 -3.78
CA VAL A 171 -10.68 18.01 -2.63
C VAL A 171 -10.85 19.50 -3.00
N PRO A 172 -10.10 20.08 -3.97
CA PRO A 172 -10.11 21.53 -4.22
C PRO A 172 -11.14 22.03 -5.22
N ALA A 173 -11.65 23.24 -4.95
CA ALA A 173 -12.41 24.05 -5.91
C ALA A 173 -11.46 24.78 -6.89
N CYS A 174 -10.71 24.02 -7.70
CA CYS A 174 -9.95 24.60 -8.82
C CYS A 174 -10.91 25.03 -9.94
N ARG A 175 -10.63 26.18 -10.58
CA ARG A 175 -11.52 26.89 -11.53
C ARG A 175 -12.24 25.94 -12.50
N GLY A 176 -13.58 25.98 -12.47
CA GLY A 176 -14.46 25.34 -13.45
C GLY A 176 -15.20 24.10 -12.95
N VAL A 177 -14.74 23.44 -11.88
CA VAL A 177 -15.44 22.27 -11.29
C VAL A 177 -15.77 22.55 -9.82
N VAL A 178 -17.06 22.50 -9.48
CA VAL A 178 -17.53 22.58 -8.10
C VAL A 178 -17.27 21.24 -7.41
N SER A 179 -16.14 21.14 -6.71
CA SER A 179 -15.88 20.03 -5.78
C SER A 179 -16.85 20.09 -4.59
N GLU A 180 -17.39 18.94 -4.20
CA GLU A 180 -18.24 18.74 -3.02
C GLU A 180 -17.57 19.19 -1.70
N LEU A 181 -16.25 19.35 -1.67
CA LEU A 181 -15.44 19.64 -0.48
C LEU A 181 -14.91 21.09 -0.39
N ALA A 182 -15.13 21.91 -1.41
CA ALA A 182 -14.78 23.34 -1.42
C ALA A 182 -13.32 23.69 -1.00
N GLY A 183 -12.36 22.78 -1.20
CA GLY A 183 -10.95 22.98 -0.81
C GLY A 183 -10.61 22.67 0.64
N ARG A 184 -11.52 22.09 1.43
CA ARG A 184 -11.27 21.64 2.80
C ARG A 184 -11.10 20.12 2.86
N MET A 185 -10.11 19.66 3.60
CA MET A 185 -9.95 18.24 3.92
C MET A 185 -11.13 17.77 4.79
N PRO A 186 -11.67 16.56 4.54
CA PRO A 186 -12.63 15.94 5.45
C PRO A 186 -12.06 15.82 6.86
N ARG A 187 -12.92 15.93 7.88
CA ARG A 187 -12.50 16.10 9.28
C ARG A 187 -12.61 14.83 10.13
N THR A 188 -13.32 13.81 9.65
CA THR A 188 -13.42 12.49 10.30
C THR A 188 -12.72 11.40 9.48
N ALA A 189 -12.23 10.36 10.15
CA ALA A 189 -11.69 9.16 9.52
C ALA A 189 -12.73 8.48 8.60
N GLU A 190 -14.00 8.53 9.00
CA GLU A 190 -15.15 8.02 8.26
C GLU A 190 -15.30 8.72 6.89
N GLU A 191 -15.24 10.05 6.86
CA GLU A 191 -15.28 10.82 5.60
C GLU A 191 -13.99 10.69 4.79
N LEU A 192 -12.82 10.74 5.45
CA LEU A 192 -11.52 10.58 4.80
C LEU A 192 -11.43 9.24 4.04
N GLN A 193 -11.89 8.14 4.66
CA GLN A 193 -11.94 6.83 4.02
C GLN A 193 -13.00 6.75 2.91
N LYS A 194 -14.11 7.48 3.02
CA LYS A 194 -15.21 7.45 2.05
C LYS A 194 -14.91 8.29 0.80
N LEU A 195 -14.27 9.45 0.95
CA LEU A 195 -14.17 10.48 -0.09
C LEU A 195 -12.81 10.51 -0.81
N LEU A 196 -11.72 10.11 -0.16
CA LEU A 196 -10.37 10.19 -0.73
C LEU A 196 -9.93 8.86 -1.34
N PRO A 197 -9.80 8.74 -2.68
CA PRO A 197 -9.40 7.47 -3.31
C PRO A 197 -7.99 7.05 -2.87
N GLY A 198 -7.86 5.78 -2.46
CA GLY A 198 -6.61 5.23 -1.93
C GLY A 198 -6.40 5.40 -0.41
N VAL A 199 -7.23 6.19 0.29
CA VAL A 199 -7.18 6.30 1.75
C VAL A 199 -7.94 5.14 2.40
N GLY A 200 -7.18 4.16 2.89
CA GLY A 200 -7.73 3.06 3.70
C GLY A 200 -7.91 3.45 5.17
N ARG A 201 -8.61 2.59 5.94
CA ARG A 201 -8.91 2.78 7.38
C ARG A 201 -7.70 3.21 8.22
N TYR A 202 -6.51 2.63 7.94
CA TYR A 202 -5.26 2.99 8.59
C TYR A 202 -4.92 4.49 8.39
N THR A 203 -4.80 4.92 7.13
CA THR A 203 -4.42 6.29 6.75
C THR A 203 -5.47 7.30 7.17
N ALA A 204 -6.76 6.96 7.06
CA ALA A 204 -7.86 7.81 7.55
C ALA A 204 -7.75 8.05 9.06
N GLY A 205 -7.52 7.01 9.84
CA GLY A 205 -7.34 7.12 11.29
C GLY A 205 -6.07 7.87 11.68
N ALA A 206 -4.96 7.69 10.93
CA ALA A 206 -3.71 8.39 11.16
C ALA A 206 -3.88 9.90 10.96
N ILE A 207 -4.42 10.32 9.80
CA ILE A 207 -4.71 11.73 9.51
C ILE A 207 -5.64 12.31 10.58
N ALA A 208 -6.76 11.65 10.89
CA ALA A 208 -7.76 12.23 11.78
C ALA A 208 -7.31 12.32 13.25
N SER A 209 -6.58 11.34 13.75
CA SER A 209 -6.06 11.36 15.13
C SER A 209 -4.89 12.32 15.31
N ILE A 210 -3.98 12.42 14.35
CA ILE A 210 -2.81 13.32 14.41
C ILE A 210 -3.20 14.77 14.11
N SER A 211 -4.02 15.01 13.07
CA SER A 211 -4.27 16.38 12.57
C SER A 211 -5.42 17.08 13.30
N TYR A 212 -6.45 16.31 13.70
CA TYR A 212 -7.70 16.83 14.25
C TYR A 212 -8.03 16.30 15.66
N GLY A 213 -7.20 15.41 16.23
CA GLY A 213 -7.44 14.84 17.55
C GLY A 213 -8.62 13.87 17.65
N GLN A 214 -9.12 13.30 16.53
CA GLN A 214 -10.19 12.29 16.61
C GLN A 214 -9.71 11.05 17.37
N ALA A 215 -10.50 10.60 18.35
CA ALA A 215 -10.23 9.38 19.13
C ALA A 215 -10.49 8.10 18.31
N THR A 216 -9.62 7.83 17.33
CA THR A 216 -9.70 6.68 16.42
C THR A 216 -8.39 5.88 16.46
N GLY A 217 -8.51 4.55 16.61
CA GLY A 217 -7.38 3.64 16.78
C GLY A 217 -6.76 3.22 15.45
N VAL A 218 -5.44 3.39 15.32
CA VAL A 218 -4.69 3.14 14.08
C VAL A 218 -3.86 1.85 14.21
N VAL A 219 -3.85 1.02 13.17
CA VAL A 219 -3.29 -0.34 13.24
C VAL A 219 -2.49 -0.69 11.98
N ASP A 220 -1.15 -0.75 12.10
CA ASP A 220 -0.20 -1.19 11.06
C ASP A 220 0.57 -2.48 11.48
N GLY A 221 1.59 -2.85 10.72
CA GLY A 221 2.47 -3.99 11.05
C GLY A 221 3.33 -3.82 12.32
N ASN A 222 3.54 -2.58 12.79
CA ASN A 222 4.20 -2.26 14.06
C ASN A 222 3.22 -2.35 15.23
N VAL A 223 2.08 -1.68 15.14
CA VAL A 223 1.01 -1.70 16.15
C VAL A 223 0.46 -3.12 16.34
N ILE A 224 0.19 -3.90 15.28
CA ILE A 224 -0.21 -5.31 15.41
C ILE A 224 0.83 -6.12 16.19
N ARG A 225 2.13 -5.88 15.93
CA ARG A 225 3.22 -6.61 16.59
C ARG A 225 3.33 -6.26 18.07
N VAL A 226 3.21 -4.99 18.42
CA VAL A 226 3.15 -4.50 19.81
C VAL A 226 1.96 -5.12 20.52
N LEU A 227 0.76 -4.97 19.97
CA LEU A 227 -0.49 -5.38 20.61
C LEU A 227 -0.60 -6.91 20.76
N CYS A 228 -0.23 -7.69 19.74
CA CYS A 228 -0.23 -9.16 19.86
C CYS A 228 0.79 -9.67 20.88
N ARG A 229 1.92 -8.97 21.09
CA ARG A 229 2.87 -9.30 22.18
C ARG A 229 2.33 -8.86 23.54
N LEU A 230 1.75 -7.66 23.64
CA LEU A 230 1.13 -7.16 24.87
C LEU A 230 0.02 -8.07 25.37
N ARG A 231 -0.77 -8.68 24.48
CA ARG A 231 -1.94 -9.51 24.79
C ARG A 231 -1.76 -11.01 24.48
N GLY A 232 -0.55 -11.46 24.17
CA GLY A 232 -0.24 -12.88 23.92
C GLY A 232 -1.06 -13.54 22.78
N ILE A 233 -1.43 -12.79 21.75
CA ILE A 233 -2.31 -13.26 20.67
C ILE A 233 -1.50 -14.04 19.63
N GLY A 234 -1.70 -15.36 19.62
CA GLY A 234 -1.05 -16.31 18.73
C GLY A 234 -1.79 -16.59 17.43
N ALA A 235 -3.05 -16.15 17.29
CA ALA A 235 -3.79 -16.32 16.04
C ALA A 235 -3.14 -15.57 14.85
N ASP A 236 -3.34 -16.10 13.64
CA ASP A 236 -2.82 -15.56 12.37
C ASP A 236 -3.17 -14.07 12.22
N SER A 237 -2.13 -13.23 12.28
CA SER A 237 -2.29 -11.78 12.25
C SER A 237 -2.93 -11.23 10.98
N SER A 238 -2.98 -12.02 9.88
CA SER A 238 -3.70 -11.65 8.66
C SER A 238 -5.23 -11.82 8.76
N ARG A 239 -5.74 -12.68 9.66
CA ARG A 239 -7.16 -13.06 9.74
C ARG A 239 -8.01 -12.13 10.62
N GLY A 240 -7.70 -10.83 10.59
CA GLY A 240 -8.51 -9.81 11.25
C GLY A 240 -8.44 -9.80 12.78
N CYS A 241 -7.34 -10.28 13.38
CA CYS A 241 -7.10 -10.17 14.83
C CYS A 241 -7.25 -8.72 15.36
N SER A 242 -6.91 -7.74 14.52
CA SER A 242 -6.94 -6.30 14.76
C SER A 242 -8.27 -5.76 15.29
N LYS A 243 -9.41 -6.43 15.01
CA LYS A 243 -10.73 -6.05 15.56
C LYS A 243 -10.85 -6.26 17.08
N HIS A 244 -10.04 -7.14 17.66
CA HIS A 244 -10.03 -7.44 19.10
C HIS A 244 -8.92 -6.72 19.88
N VAL A 245 -7.83 -6.31 19.20
CA VAL A 245 -6.63 -5.74 19.88
C VAL A 245 -6.53 -4.23 19.85
N SER A 246 -7.31 -3.53 19.02
CA SER A 246 -7.45 -2.08 19.17
C SER A 246 -8.05 -1.79 20.56
N PRO A 247 -7.40 -0.99 21.43
CA PRO A 247 -8.10 -0.43 22.59
C PRO A 247 -9.32 0.34 22.05
N GLN A 248 -10.52 -0.04 22.50
CA GLN A 248 -11.75 0.38 21.83
C GLN A 248 -12.25 1.70 22.38
N ARG A 249 -12.20 2.75 21.54
CA ARG A 249 -13.01 3.97 21.65
C ARG A 249 -12.91 4.74 22.98
N GLU A 250 -11.84 4.58 23.74
CA GLU A 250 -11.58 5.49 24.85
C GLU A 250 -11.33 6.91 24.32
N ALA A 251 -12.09 7.87 24.85
CA ALA A 251 -11.90 9.30 24.62
C ALA A 251 -10.65 9.79 25.38
N GLY A 252 -9.49 9.29 24.96
CA GLY A 252 -8.21 9.55 25.60
C GLY A 252 -7.59 10.88 25.19
N VAL A 253 -6.86 11.49 26.12
CA VAL A 253 -5.99 12.64 25.88
C VAL A 253 -4.93 12.27 24.83
N ARG A 254 -4.71 13.16 23.85
CA ARG A 254 -3.69 13.06 22.78
C ARG A 254 -3.74 11.75 21.95
N PRO A 255 -4.85 11.44 21.24
CA PRO A 255 -4.98 10.19 20.49
C PRO A 255 -3.99 10.06 19.33
N GLY A 256 -3.62 11.18 18.67
CA GLY A 256 -2.59 11.20 17.64
C GLY A 256 -1.21 10.77 18.16
N ASP A 257 -0.78 11.31 19.29
CA ASP A 257 0.49 10.91 19.92
C ASP A 257 0.44 9.47 20.44
N PHE A 258 -0.68 9.02 20.99
CA PHE A 258 -0.83 7.62 21.42
C PHE A 258 -0.71 6.64 20.24
N ASN A 259 -1.33 6.94 19.10
CA ASN A 259 -1.17 6.16 17.87
C ASN A 259 0.29 6.18 17.38
N GLN A 260 0.92 7.35 17.32
CA GLN A 260 2.33 7.47 16.94
C GLN A 260 3.27 6.74 17.91
N ALA A 261 2.98 6.75 19.20
CA ALA A 261 3.78 6.09 20.23
C ALA A 261 3.72 4.55 20.10
N LEU A 262 2.55 3.98 19.77
CA LEU A 262 2.45 2.54 19.47
C LEU A 262 3.25 2.17 18.21
N MET A 263 3.25 3.02 17.18
CA MET A 263 4.08 2.82 15.98
C MET A 263 5.57 2.93 16.31
N GLU A 264 5.97 3.97 17.06
CA GLU A 264 7.35 4.24 17.46
C GLU A 264 7.91 3.11 18.32
N LEU A 265 7.14 2.65 19.32
CA LEU A 265 7.49 1.52 20.18
C LEU A 265 7.70 0.26 19.35
N GLY A 266 6.84 0.00 18.37
CA GLY A 266 7.03 -1.10 17.44
C GLY A 266 8.30 -0.94 16.59
N ALA A 267 8.55 0.26 16.06
CA ALA A 267 9.66 0.54 15.16
C ALA A 267 11.05 0.55 15.82
N THR A 268 11.15 0.89 17.11
CA THR A 268 12.42 1.12 17.82
C THR A 268 12.74 0.07 18.89
N VAL A 269 11.75 -0.33 19.71
CA VAL A 269 11.97 -1.19 20.88
C VAL A 269 11.41 -2.60 20.64
N CYS A 270 10.13 -2.70 20.29
CA CYS A 270 9.41 -3.95 20.07
C CYS A 270 9.58 -4.45 18.62
N VAL A 271 10.83 -4.43 18.14
CA VAL A 271 11.24 -4.76 16.76
C VAL A 271 10.97 -6.23 16.38
N PRO A 272 10.96 -6.59 15.08
CA PRO A 272 10.59 -7.95 14.63
C PRO A 272 11.47 -9.07 15.20
N LYS A 273 12.80 -8.90 15.15
CA LYS A 273 13.82 -9.79 15.75
C LYS A 273 14.50 -9.07 16.90
N ALA A 274 14.94 -9.80 17.93
CA ALA A 274 15.67 -9.27 19.10
C ALA A 274 15.09 -7.96 19.71
N PRO A 275 13.80 -7.95 20.13
CA PRO A 275 13.20 -6.77 20.74
C PRO A 275 13.80 -6.42 22.11
N LEU A 276 13.94 -5.12 22.37
CA LEU A 276 14.53 -4.52 23.57
C LEU A 276 13.56 -4.57 24.77
N CYS A 277 13.18 -5.79 25.18
CA CYS A 277 12.15 -6.01 26.20
C CYS A 277 12.52 -5.48 27.60
N ALA A 278 13.81 -5.23 27.87
CA ALA A 278 14.29 -4.63 29.13
C ALA A 278 13.95 -3.14 29.22
N GLU A 279 14.13 -2.40 28.13
CA GLU A 279 13.90 -0.95 28.02
C GLU A 279 12.41 -0.60 27.78
N CYS A 280 11.61 -1.56 27.30
CA CYS A 280 10.21 -1.34 26.95
C CYS A 280 9.39 -0.72 28.12
N PRO A 281 8.77 0.46 27.93
CA PRO A 281 8.05 1.17 29.00
C PRO A 281 6.84 0.39 29.52
N VAL A 282 6.19 -0.38 28.64
CA VAL A 282 4.97 -1.17 28.93
C VAL A 282 5.29 -2.64 29.28
N LYS A 283 6.53 -2.95 29.67
CA LYS A 283 7.01 -4.33 29.94
C LYS A 283 6.17 -5.10 30.98
N GLN A 284 5.68 -4.44 32.02
CA GLN A 284 4.88 -5.04 33.10
C GLN A 284 3.50 -5.55 32.62
N HIS A 285 2.97 -4.98 31.54
CA HIS A 285 1.67 -5.29 30.93
C HIS A 285 1.77 -6.27 29.75
N CYS A 286 2.98 -6.80 29.49
CA CYS A 286 3.26 -7.59 28.29
C CYS A 286 3.11 -9.10 28.56
N HIS A 287 1.97 -9.68 28.20
CA HIS A 287 1.72 -11.13 28.40
C HIS A 287 2.76 -12.02 27.69
N ALA A 288 3.28 -11.61 26.52
CA ALA A 288 4.37 -12.35 25.86
C ALA A 288 5.66 -12.35 26.69
N ARG A 289 6.02 -11.22 27.35
CA ARG A 289 7.19 -11.15 28.24
C ARG A 289 6.95 -11.98 29.50
N ARG A 290 5.78 -11.83 30.13
CA ARG A 290 5.36 -12.60 31.32
C ARG A 290 5.45 -14.11 31.07
N ARG A 291 5.09 -14.57 29.85
CA ARG A 291 5.26 -15.96 29.43
C ARG A 291 6.72 -16.38 29.31
N VAL A 292 7.61 -15.57 28.72
CA VAL A 292 9.05 -15.89 28.69
C VAL A 292 9.63 -16.01 30.10
N GLU A 293 9.27 -15.10 31.00
CA GLU A 293 9.72 -15.12 32.40
C GLU A 293 9.22 -16.37 33.15
N LYS A 294 7.96 -16.77 32.92
CA LYS A 294 7.38 -18.04 33.40
C LYS A 294 8.13 -19.26 32.88
N GLU A 295 8.36 -19.35 31.57
CA GLU A 295 9.04 -20.50 30.94
C GLU A 295 10.52 -20.62 31.35
N LEU A 296 11.21 -19.49 31.57
CA LEU A 296 12.57 -19.46 32.16
C LEU A 296 12.57 -19.91 33.62
N GLY A 297 11.60 -19.48 34.43
CA GLY A 297 11.42 -19.95 35.80
C GLY A 297 11.17 -21.46 35.87
N LEU A 298 10.31 -21.99 34.99
CA LEU A 298 10.04 -23.43 34.85
C LEU A 298 11.29 -24.21 34.42
N ALA A 299 12.11 -23.66 33.52
CA ALA A 299 13.38 -24.27 33.14
C ALA A 299 14.37 -24.32 34.31
N SER A 300 14.49 -23.22 35.09
CA SER A 300 15.33 -23.18 36.28
C SER A 300 14.86 -24.14 37.38
N GLN A 301 13.55 -24.28 37.59
CA GLN A 301 12.98 -25.23 38.56
C GLN A 301 13.30 -26.68 38.19
N ARG A 302 13.18 -27.05 36.92
CA ARG A 302 13.56 -28.38 36.41
C ARG A 302 15.05 -28.68 36.61
N LEU A 303 15.93 -27.71 36.40
CA LEU A 303 17.37 -27.85 36.65
C LEU A 303 17.70 -28.01 38.15
N LEU A 304 16.86 -27.42 39.03
CA LEU A 304 16.97 -27.53 40.49
C LEU A 304 16.22 -28.74 41.07
N GLY A 305 15.71 -29.65 40.23
CA GLY A 305 14.96 -30.84 40.66
C GLY A 305 13.58 -30.55 41.29
N THR A 306 13.12 -29.30 41.29
CA THR A 306 11.81 -28.93 41.85
C THR A 306 10.71 -29.09 40.80
N CYS A 307 9.73 -29.94 41.08
CA CYS A 307 8.55 -30.09 40.23
C CYS A 307 7.71 -28.80 40.26
N PRO A 308 7.43 -28.17 39.10
CA PRO A 308 6.54 -27.02 39.06
C PRO A 308 5.11 -27.37 39.49
N ALA A 309 4.49 -26.48 40.26
CA ALA A 309 3.09 -26.62 40.64
C ALA A 309 2.13 -26.42 39.44
N VAL A 310 0.97 -27.07 39.55
CA VAL A 310 -0.30 -26.94 38.81
C VAL A 310 -0.31 -26.05 37.54
N PRO A 311 -0.76 -26.58 36.38
CA PRO A 311 -0.99 -25.76 35.18
C PRO A 311 -1.85 -24.52 35.46
N ASP A 312 -1.34 -23.37 35.03
CA ASP A 312 -2.00 -22.07 35.11
C ASP A 312 -3.38 -22.12 34.42
N VAL A 313 -4.42 -21.74 35.16
CA VAL A 313 -5.82 -21.83 34.72
C VAL A 313 -6.09 -21.03 33.44
N GLU A 314 -5.33 -19.98 33.16
CA GLU A 314 -5.43 -19.23 31.90
C GLU A 314 -4.96 -20.03 30.67
N ASP A 315 -4.04 -20.96 30.83
CA ASP A 315 -3.53 -21.79 29.73
C ASP A 315 -4.44 -22.99 29.41
N CYS A 316 -5.42 -23.28 30.27
CA CYS A 316 -6.45 -24.32 30.06
C CYS A 316 -7.60 -23.91 29.12
N ALA A 317 -7.54 -22.72 28.48
CA ALA A 317 -8.58 -22.17 27.61
C ALA A 317 -8.67 -22.87 26.22
N GLY A 318 -9.01 -24.16 26.22
CA GLY A 318 -9.23 -24.95 25.01
C GLY A 318 -10.27 -24.33 24.07
N GLY A 319 -9.90 -24.15 22.80
CA GLY A 319 -10.77 -23.58 21.77
C GLY A 319 -10.77 -22.06 21.62
N CYS A 320 -10.03 -21.30 22.45
CA CYS A 320 -9.95 -19.84 22.31
C CYS A 320 -9.40 -19.42 20.92
N PRO A 321 -10.11 -18.58 20.14
CA PRO A 321 -9.73 -18.25 18.75
C PRO A 321 -8.57 -17.25 18.63
N LEU A 322 -7.98 -16.80 19.75
CA LEU A 322 -6.81 -15.89 19.78
C LEU A 322 -5.53 -16.53 20.34
N CYS A 323 -5.63 -17.70 20.96
CA CYS A 323 -4.47 -18.48 21.40
C CYS A 323 -3.61 -18.94 20.20
N PRO A 324 -2.34 -19.32 20.42
CA PRO A 324 -1.61 -20.17 19.48
C PRO A 324 -2.40 -21.46 19.19
N PRO A 325 -2.48 -21.92 17.93
CA PRO A 325 -3.13 -23.19 17.61
C PRO A 325 -2.28 -24.37 18.11
N ALA A 326 -2.92 -25.47 18.53
CA ALA A 326 -2.23 -26.65 19.08
C ALA A 326 -1.25 -27.33 18.11
N THR A 327 -1.43 -27.14 16.80
CA THR A 327 -0.51 -27.58 15.74
C THR A 327 0.81 -26.82 15.70
N GLU A 328 0.90 -25.70 16.42
CA GLU A 328 1.99 -24.73 16.33
C GLU A 328 2.36 -24.28 17.77
N PRO A 329 2.98 -25.17 18.57
CA PRO A 329 3.23 -24.95 20.00
C PRO A 329 4.22 -23.81 20.27
N TRP A 330 4.39 -23.47 21.56
CA TRP A 330 5.37 -22.49 22.02
C TRP A 330 6.80 -22.96 21.78
N ASP A 331 7.61 -22.11 21.12
CA ASP A 331 9.04 -22.33 20.91
C ASP A 331 9.83 -21.45 21.88
N SER A 332 10.60 -22.07 22.78
CA SER A 332 11.40 -21.35 23.78
C SER A 332 12.53 -20.51 23.16
N SER A 333 13.06 -20.90 21.99
CA SER A 333 14.15 -20.18 21.31
C SER A 333 13.70 -18.82 20.74
N LEU A 334 12.41 -18.71 20.40
CA LEU A 334 11.82 -17.47 19.87
C LEU A 334 11.42 -16.49 20.98
N GLY A 335 11.18 -16.95 22.20
CA GLY A 335 10.68 -16.13 23.31
C GLY A 335 9.47 -15.29 22.90
N VAL A 336 9.52 -13.96 23.08
CA VAL A 336 8.43 -13.06 22.69
C VAL A 336 8.17 -13.00 21.18
N THR A 337 9.09 -13.48 20.32
CA THR A 337 8.88 -13.52 18.86
C THR A 337 8.04 -14.71 18.39
N ASN A 338 7.54 -15.55 19.31
CA ASN A 338 6.34 -16.38 19.08
C ASN A 338 5.12 -15.54 18.65
N PHE A 339 5.11 -14.23 18.94
CA PHE A 339 4.03 -13.32 18.62
C PHE A 339 4.49 -12.12 17.78
N PRO A 340 3.67 -11.65 16.81
CA PRO A 340 2.48 -12.30 16.25
C PRO A 340 2.88 -13.43 15.29
N ARG A 341 2.12 -14.54 15.29
CA ARG A 341 2.26 -15.57 14.25
C ARG A 341 1.81 -15.06 12.90
N LYS A 342 2.47 -15.55 11.85
CA LYS A 342 2.25 -15.16 10.45
C LYS A 342 2.34 -16.41 9.58
N ALA A 343 1.31 -16.66 8.79
CA ALA A 343 1.34 -17.70 7.78
C ALA A 343 2.52 -17.50 6.81
N ALA A 344 3.09 -18.60 6.32
CA ALA A 344 4.14 -18.56 5.30
C ALA A 344 3.66 -17.80 4.05
N LYS A 345 4.51 -16.93 3.49
CA LYS A 345 4.19 -16.22 2.25
C LYS A 345 4.18 -17.21 1.09
N LYS A 346 3.17 -17.10 0.21
CA LYS A 346 3.19 -17.75 -1.10
C LYS A 346 4.40 -17.23 -1.89
N GLN A 347 5.02 -18.11 -2.70
CA GLN A 347 6.11 -17.70 -3.59
C GLN A 347 5.59 -16.70 -4.65
N PRO A 348 6.37 -15.65 -4.99
CA PRO A 348 6.05 -14.75 -6.11
C PRO A 348 5.98 -15.49 -7.45
N ARG A 349 5.14 -15.01 -8.38
CA ARG A 349 5.10 -15.58 -9.74
C ARG A 349 6.31 -15.12 -10.56
N ALA A 350 6.84 -15.97 -11.43
CA ALA A 350 7.79 -15.55 -12.46
C ALA A 350 7.05 -14.83 -13.61
N ALA A 351 7.72 -13.88 -14.26
CA ALA A 351 7.28 -13.21 -15.48
C ALA A 351 8.50 -12.80 -16.32
N ARG A 352 8.36 -12.81 -17.65
CA ARG A 352 9.41 -12.37 -18.60
C ARG A 352 8.84 -11.31 -19.55
N ALA A 353 9.69 -10.42 -20.04
CA ALA A 353 9.38 -9.48 -21.11
C ALA A 353 10.62 -9.28 -21.99
N ALA A 354 10.44 -9.09 -23.30
CA ALA A 354 11.50 -8.65 -24.20
C ALA A 354 11.47 -7.12 -24.29
N THR A 355 12.61 -6.47 -24.08
CA THR A 355 12.74 -5.01 -24.02
C THR A 355 13.79 -4.56 -25.02
N CYS A 356 13.46 -3.58 -25.87
CA CYS A 356 14.39 -3.03 -26.85
C CYS A 356 14.89 -1.64 -26.42
N VAL A 357 16.21 -1.49 -26.35
CA VAL A 357 16.85 -0.17 -26.35
C VAL A 357 17.07 0.22 -27.81
N LEU A 358 16.32 1.22 -28.29
CA LEU A 358 16.56 1.81 -29.61
C LEU A 358 17.54 2.97 -29.43
N GLU A 359 18.63 2.92 -30.18
CA GLU A 359 19.77 3.83 -30.05
C GLU A 359 19.93 4.65 -31.33
N ARG A 360 19.98 5.98 -31.19
CA ARG A 360 20.32 6.89 -32.28
C ARG A 360 21.65 7.57 -31.98
N GLY A 361 22.63 7.36 -32.86
CA GLY A 361 23.91 8.05 -32.80
C GLY A 361 23.79 9.48 -33.33
N GLY A 362 23.88 10.49 -32.46
CA GLY A 362 23.98 11.87 -32.91
C GLY A 362 25.33 12.09 -33.61
N ARG A 363 25.35 12.66 -34.83
CA ARG A 363 26.54 12.70 -35.72
C ARG A 363 27.82 13.32 -35.13
N ARG A 364 27.74 14.02 -33.99
CA ARG A 364 28.87 14.48 -33.14
C ARG A 364 28.55 14.50 -31.64
N GLY A 365 27.66 13.63 -31.14
CA GLY A 365 27.13 13.71 -29.77
C GLY A 365 26.89 12.37 -29.09
N ALA A 366 26.57 12.43 -27.79
CA ALA A 366 26.22 11.26 -26.98
C ALA A 366 25.02 10.48 -27.59
N PRO A 367 24.94 9.14 -27.39
CA PRO A 367 23.82 8.35 -27.86
C PRO A 367 22.51 8.86 -27.26
N ARG A 368 21.45 8.82 -28.08
CA ARG A 368 20.08 9.08 -27.63
C ARG A 368 19.26 7.80 -27.66
N TYR A 369 18.49 7.62 -26.61
CA TYR A 369 17.64 6.48 -26.36
C TYR A 369 16.17 6.86 -26.49
N LEU A 370 15.37 5.97 -27.07
CA LEU A 370 13.93 6.17 -27.20
C LEU A 370 13.17 5.63 -25.98
N ILE A 371 12.37 6.48 -25.33
CA ILE A 371 11.47 6.08 -24.24
C ILE A 371 10.01 6.35 -24.57
N LEU A 372 9.14 5.46 -24.11
CA LEU A 372 7.68 5.50 -24.23
C LEU A 372 7.04 5.85 -22.88
N PHE A 373 6.02 6.68 -22.90
CA PHE A 373 5.17 6.93 -21.73
C PHE A 373 4.10 5.84 -21.64
N THR A 374 4.15 5.03 -20.58
CA THR A 374 3.11 4.02 -20.32
C THR A 374 1.77 4.70 -20.05
N SER A 375 0.75 4.29 -20.80
CA SER A 375 -0.61 4.83 -20.67
C SER A 375 -1.09 4.80 -19.20
N PRO A 376 -1.79 5.84 -18.69
CA PRO A 376 -2.23 5.92 -17.29
C PRO A 376 -3.36 4.95 -16.91
N SER A 377 -3.64 3.96 -17.79
CA SER A 377 -4.53 2.82 -17.60
C SER A 377 -4.07 1.90 -16.45
N PRO A 378 -4.94 1.03 -15.90
CA PRO A 378 -4.56 0.18 -14.77
C PRO A 378 -3.59 -0.94 -15.20
N GLY A 379 -2.29 -0.74 -14.94
CA GLY A 379 -1.23 -1.70 -15.26
C GLY A 379 -0.05 -1.68 -14.26
N LEU A 380 0.90 -2.60 -14.47
CA LEU A 380 2.20 -2.57 -13.80
C LEU A 380 2.99 -1.36 -14.33
N LEU A 381 3.56 -0.54 -13.43
CA LEU A 381 4.34 0.67 -13.76
C LEU A 381 3.61 1.78 -14.56
N ALA A 382 2.27 1.75 -14.66
CA ALA A 382 1.50 2.72 -15.44
C ALA A 382 1.74 4.20 -15.07
N GLY A 383 1.92 5.05 -16.09
CA GLY A 383 2.27 6.46 -15.98
C GLY A 383 3.77 6.76 -15.87
N LEU A 384 4.62 5.73 -15.99
CA LEU A 384 6.09 5.88 -16.06
C LEU A 384 6.61 5.82 -17.48
N TRP A 385 7.83 6.31 -17.66
CA TRP A 385 8.61 6.12 -18.87
C TRP A 385 9.27 4.74 -18.88
N GLU A 386 9.29 4.06 -20.04
CA GLU A 386 10.02 2.80 -20.23
C GLU A 386 10.57 2.62 -21.66
N PHE A 387 11.49 1.67 -21.82
CA PHE A 387 11.88 1.18 -23.14
C PHE A 387 10.79 0.29 -23.73
N PRO A 388 10.54 0.30 -25.05
CA PRO A 388 9.56 -0.57 -25.70
C PRO A 388 9.68 -2.03 -25.25
N SER A 389 8.60 -2.56 -24.64
CA SER A 389 8.63 -3.82 -23.89
C SER A 389 7.41 -4.70 -24.17
N LEU A 390 7.65 -5.96 -24.54
CA LEU A 390 6.65 -6.95 -24.88
C LEU A 390 6.65 -8.11 -23.86
N PRO A 391 5.54 -8.39 -23.16
CA PRO A 391 5.43 -9.55 -22.27
C PRO A 391 5.64 -10.88 -23.01
N LEU A 392 6.42 -11.80 -22.41
CA LEU A 392 6.77 -13.09 -23.00
C LEU A 392 6.05 -14.26 -22.30
N ALA A 393 5.64 -15.25 -23.09
CA ALA A 393 5.21 -16.54 -22.59
C ALA A 393 6.39 -17.36 -22.00
N PRO A 394 6.16 -18.21 -20.99
CA PRO A 394 7.17 -19.16 -20.50
C PRO A 394 7.65 -20.10 -21.62
N GLY A 395 8.95 -20.41 -21.66
CA GLY A 395 9.52 -21.39 -22.60
C GLY A 395 9.61 -20.96 -24.07
N LEU A 396 9.34 -19.69 -24.41
CA LEU A 396 9.46 -19.21 -25.79
C LEU A 396 10.92 -19.19 -26.26
N GLN A 397 11.21 -19.76 -27.43
CA GLN A 397 12.55 -19.78 -28.04
C GLN A 397 13.04 -18.38 -28.43
N GLU A 398 14.36 -18.18 -28.51
CA GLU A 398 14.97 -16.85 -28.69
C GLU A 398 14.63 -16.21 -30.04
N GLU A 399 14.60 -17.01 -31.10
CA GLU A 399 14.23 -16.56 -32.46
C GLU A 399 12.81 -15.97 -32.44
N LYS A 400 11.87 -16.68 -31.80
CA LYS A 400 10.48 -16.25 -31.63
C LYS A 400 10.34 -15.04 -30.71
N GLN A 401 11.22 -14.89 -29.71
CA GLN A 401 11.28 -13.66 -28.91
C GLN A 401 11.69 -12.46 -29.77
N ARG A 402 12.71 -12.62 -30.64
CA ARG A 402 13.18 -11.58 -31.57
C ARG A 402 12.13 -11.26 -32.64
N GLU A 403 11.49 -12.26 -33.23
CA GLU A 403 10.38 -12.08 -34.20
C GLU A 403 9.21 -11.30 -33.60
N MET A 404 8.74 -11.69 -32.41
CA MET A 404 7.63 -11.01 -31.72
C MET A 404 8.01 -9.58 -31.31
N LEU A 405 9.23 -9.35 -30.82
CA LEU A 405 9.72 -8.01 -30.50
C LEU A 405 9.85 -7.13 -31.76
N ALA A 406 10.38 -7.67 -32.86
CA ALA A 406 10.48 -6.96 -34.13
C ALA A 406 9.09 -6.57 -34.68
N GLY A 407 8.14 -7.51 -34.67
CA GLY A 407 6.76 -7.23 -35.07
C GLY A 407 6.07 -6.19 -34.17
N HIS A 408 6.33 -6.21 -32.86
CA HIS A 408 5.84 -5.19 -31.93
C HIS A 408 6.46 -3.81 -32.21
N LEU A 409 7.78 -3.74 -32.46
CA LEU A 409 8.47 -2.49 -32.79
C LEU A 409 8.06 -1.94 -34.15
N GLN A 410 7.80 -2.78 -35.15
CA GLN A 410 7.28 -2.36 -36.45
C GLN A 410 5.83 -1.85 -36.33
N ALA A 411 4.97 -2.57 -35.59
CA ALA A 411 3.59 -2.14 -35.35
C ALA A 411 3.50 -0.87 -34.47
N TRP A 412 4.52 -0.59 -33.66
CA TRP A 412 4.60 0.63 -32.87
C TRP A 412 5.29 1.79 -33.63
N GLY A 413 6.35 1.56 -34.40
CA GLY A 413 7.10 2.63 -35.07
C GLY A 413 6.56 3.01 -36.45
N GLY A 414 5.92 2.07 -37.17
CA GLY A 414 5.51 2.25 -38.56
C GLY A 414 6.62 2.00 -39.61
N TRP A 415 7.88 1.89 -39.19
CA TRP A 415 9.01 1.49 -40.04
C TRP A 415 9.28 -0.03 -39.96
N PRO A 416 9.83 -0.67 -41.02
CA PRO A 416 10.17 -2.09 -40.98
C PRO A 416 11.30 -2.37 -39.99
N VAL A 417 11.12 -3.38 -39.14
CA VAL A 417 12.14 -3.84 -38.18
C VAL A 417 12.47 -5.30 -38.45
N ALA A 418 13.70 -5.56 -38.89
CA ALA A 418 14.17 -6.93 -39.12
C ALA A 418 14.57 -7.60 -37.80
N ALA A 419 14.07 -8.82 -37.53
CA ALA A 419 14.40 -9.57 -36.32
C ALA A 419 15.91 -9.88 -36.17
N GLY A 420 16.64 -9.99 -37.29
CA GLY A 420 18.11 -10.12 -37.30
C GLY A 420 18.87 -8.84 -36.93
N GLY A 421 18.21 -7.66 -36.98
CA GLY A 421 18.79 -6.39 -36.53
C GLY A 421 18.79 -6.21 -35.01
N LEU A 422 17.88 -6.91 -34.30
CA LEU A 422 17.83 -6.94 -32.85
C LEU A 422 19.00 -7.75 -32.28
N ARG A 423 19.97 -7.07 -31.67
CA ARG A 423 21.12 -7.73 -31.01
C ARG A 423 20.77 -8.00 -29.55
N TYR A 424 20.84 -9.26 -29.11
CA TYR A 424 20.69 -9.62 -27.70
C TYR A 424 21.86 -9.05 -26.87
N VAL A 425 21.55 -8.49 -25.69
CA VAL A 425 22.51 -7.82 -24.81
C VAL A 425 22.63 -8.50 -23.45
N GLY A 426 21.53 -8.99 -22.87
CA GLY A 426 21.54 -9.64 -21.56
C GLY A 426 20.15 -9.83 -20.94
N GLU A 427 20.09 -10.31 -19.70
CA GLU A 427 18.88 -10.32 -18.88
C GLU A 427 19.04 -9.42 -17.64
N VAL A 428 18.03 -8.58 -17.37
CA VAL A 428 17.92 -7.78 -16.14
C VAL A 428 16.81 -8.35 -15.27
N ILE A 429 17.17 -8.88 -14.10
CA ILE A 429 16.21 -9.43 -13.13
C ILE A 429 15.81 -8.36 -12.11
N HIS A 430 14.50 -8.20 -11.89
CA HIS A 430 13.92 -7.31 -10.89
C HIS A 430 12.88 -8.06 -10.02
N ILE A 431 13.01 -7.92 -8.70
CA ILE A 431 12.16 -8.62 -7.72
C ILE A 431 11.14 -7.63 -7.17
N PHE A 432 9.90 -7.71 -7.66
CA PHE A 432 8.73 -7.11 -7.02
C PHE A 432 8.20 -8.05 -5.93
N SER A 433 7.53 -7.51 -4.90
CA SER A 433 7.04 -8.29 -3.74
C SER A 433 5.99 -9.38 -4.05
N HIS A 434 5.56 -9.49 -5.31
CA HIS A 434 4.59 -10.48 -5.81
C HIS A 434 4.93 -11.01 -7.23
N ILE A 435 6.00 -10.51 -7.88
CA ILE A 435 6.43 -10.90 -9.23
C ILE A 435 7.97 -10.88 -9.28
N HIS A 436 8.60 -11.98 -9.70
CA HIS A 436 9.99 -11.97 -10.17
C HIS A 436 9.97 -11.72 -11.68
N GLN A 437 10.39 -10.52 -12.09
CA GLN A 437 10.35 -10.07 -13.47
C GLN A 437 11.75 -10.15 -14.09
N THR A 438 11.88 -10.82 -15.22
CA THR A 438 13.08 -10.77 -16.06
C THR A 438 12.80 -9.94 -17.30
N TYR A 439 13.67 -8.99 -17.58
CA TYR A 439 13.69 -8.21 -18.83
C TYR A 439 14.81 -8.77 -19.72
N VAL A 440 14.45 -9.33 -20.88
CA VAL A 440 15.36 -9.82 -21.90
C VAL A 440 15.72 -8.63 -22.78
N VAL A 441 16.95 -8.13 -22.69
CA VAL A 441 17.36 -6.87 -23.28
C VAL A 441 17.93 -7.10 -24.68
N TYR A 442 17.37 -6.38 -25.64
CA TYR A 442 17.85 -6.28 -27.01
C TYR A 442 18.22 -4.84 -27.33
N SER A 443 19.10 -4.65 -28.31
CA SER A 443 19.45 -3.34 -28.87
C SER A 443 19.14 -3.26 -30.36
N LEU A 444 18.77 -2.07 -30.82
CA LEU A 444 18.54 -1.76 -32.22
C LEU A 444 19.11 -0.35 -32.51
N PRO A 445 20.21 -0.22 -33.28
CA PRO A 445 20.61 1.07 -33.81
C PRO A 445 19.58 1.55 -34.85
N VAL A 446 19.26 2.84 -34.83
CA VAL A 446 18.23 3.46 -35.68
C VAL A 446 18.82 4.70 -36.37
N ASP A 447 18.52 4.84 -37.66
CA ASP A 447 18.96 5.97 -38.47
C ASP A 447 18.35 7.31 -38.04
N GLU A 448 19.04 8.39 -38.37
CA GLU A 448 18.68 9.74 -37.94
C GLU A 448 17.39 10.30 -38.56
N ASP A 449 16.90 9.70 -39.63
CA ASP A 449 15.75 10.21 -40.39
C ASP A 449 14.43 9.51 -39.99
N VAL A 450 14.47 8.62 -38.99
CA VAL A 450 13.29 7.94 -38.44
C VAL A 450 12.49 8.89 -37.54
N THR A 451 11.38 9.39 -38.11
CA THR A 451 10.36 10.18 -37.41
C THR A 451 9.41 9.30 -36.61
N LEU A 452 9.07 9.73 -35.39
CA LEU A 452 8.01 9.10 -34.58
C LEU A 452 6.64 9.57 -35.08
N ASP A 453 5.70 8.65 -35.34
CA ASP A 453 4.34 9.01 -35.73
C ASP A 453 3.56 9.64 -34.56
N ALA A 454 2.78 10.68 -34.84
CA ALA A 454 2.01 11.45 -33.86
C ALA A 454 0.79 10.70 -33.31
N VAL A 455 0.40 9.57 -33.92
CA VAL A 455 -0.70 8.70 -33.47
C VAL A 455 -0.30 7.81 -32.27
N LEU A 456 1.00 7.77 -31.93
CA LEU A 456 1.58 6.83 -30.97
C LEU A 456 1.44 7.25 -29.49
N PRO A 457 1.66 6.32 -28.54
CA PRO A 457 1.92 6.67 -27.14
C PRO A 457 2.99 7.77 -27.03
N PRO A 458 2.85 8.73 -26.10
CA PRO A 458 3.80 9.84 -25.97
C PRO A 458 5.21 9.30 -25.81
N SER A 459 6.12 9.70 -26.70
CA SER A 459 7.45 9.13 -26.82
C SER A 459 8.47 10.23 -27.07
N ARG A 460 9.69 10.06 -26.52
CA ARG A 460 10.77 11.03 -26.69
C ARG A 460 12.14 10.35 -26.78
N TRP A 461 13.03 10.98 -27.54
CA TRP A 461 14.46 10.68 -27.52
C TRP A 461 15.12 11.45 -26.36
N VAL A 462 15.87 10.74 -25.52
CA VAL A 462 16.59 11.28 -24.36
C VAL A 462 18.06 10.88 -24.39
N THR A 463 18.93 11.74 -23.89
CA THR A 463 20.29 11.36 -23.47
C THR A 463 20.27 10.44 -22.24
N GLU A 464 21.41 9.86 -21.89
CA GLU A 464 21.57 9.08 -20.66
C GLU A 464 21.19 9.88 -19.39
N GLU A 465 21.61 11.14 -19.30
CA GLU A 465 21.28 12.02 -18.17
C GLU A 465 19.77 12.29 -18.07
N GLU A 466 19.13 12.64 -19.20
CA GLU A 466 17.68 12.84 -19.29
C GLU A 466 16.89 11.55 -18.99
N PHE A 467 17.42 10.38 -19.35
CA PHE A 467 16.85 9.08 -19.00
C PHE A 467 16.94 8.80 -17.49
N HIS A 468 18.08 9.07 -16.87
CA HIS A 468 18.27 8.89 -15.43
C HIS A 468 17.53 9.94 -14.60
N ALA A 469 17.25 11.13 -15.13
CA ALA A 469 16.37 12.14 -14.52
C ALA A 469 14.88 11.77 -14.67
N SER A 470 14.48 11.20 -15.82
CA SER A 470 13.08 10.85 -16.12
C SER A 470 12.45 9.90 -15.10
N ALA A 471 11.10 9.94 -15.04
CA ALA A 471 10.27 9.04 -14.24
C ALA A 471 10.22 7.59 -14.76
N VAL A 472 11.38 6.96 -14.90
CA VAL A 472 11.55 5.55 -15.26
C VAL A 472 11.67 4.67 -14.01
N SER A 473 11.35 3.36 -14.13
CA SER A 473 11.40 2.43 -12.99
C SER A 473 12.83 2.04 -12.58
N THR A 474 13.02 1.59 -11.33
CA THR A 474 14.32 1.08 -10.82
C THR A 474 14.74 -0.27 -11.44
N ALA A 475 13.88 -0.90 -12.24
CA ALA A 475 14.27 -1.96 -13.17
C ALA A 475 14.86 -1.35 -14.45
N MET A 476 14.15 -0.39 -15.05
CA MET A 476 14.53 0.25 -16.31
C MET A 476 15.84 1.03 -16.20
N LYS A 477 16.14 1.67 -15.05
CA LYS A 477 17.45 2.32 -14.77
C LYS A 477 18.65 1.36 -14.79
N LYS A 478 18.45 0.03 -14.88
CA LYS A 478 19.52 -0.98 -15.04
C LYS A 478 19.68 -1.47 -16.48
N VAL A 479 18.72 -1.20 -17.37
CA VAL A 479 18.71 -1.70 -18.75
C VAL A 479 19.84 -1.12 -19.62
N PRO A 480 20.30 0.14 -19.44
CA PRO A 480 21.50 0.65 -20.12
C PRO A 480 22.83 0.12 -19.57
N GLY A 481 22.87 -0.38 -18.33
CA GLY A 481 24.11 -0.79 -17.64
C GLY A 481 25.01 -1.78 -18.41
N PRO A 482 24.46 -2.83 -19.07
CA PRO A 482 25.21 -3.73 -19.94
C PRO A 482 25.93 -3.06 -21.12
N PHE A 483 25.39 -1.95 -21.63
CA PHE A 483 25.98 -1.17 -22.73
C PHE A 483 27.17 -0.35 -22.24
N LEU A 484 26.97 0.40 -21.14
CA LEU A 484 27.97 1.26 -20.50
C LEU A 484 29.20 0.48 -20.02
N SER A 485 29.05 -0.83 -19.78
CA SER A 485 30.13 -1.74 -19.39
C SER A 485 31.05 -2.15 -20.54
N SER A 486 30.74 -1.80 -21.79
CA SER A 486 31.47 -2.21 -23.00
C SER A 486 31.92 -1.04 -23.88
N PRO A 487 32.91 -0.25 -23.46
CA PRO A 487 33.57 0.69 -24.37
C PRO A 487 34.31 -0.08 -25.48
N SER A 488 34.23 0.42 -26.72
CA SER A 488 34.92 -0.08 -27.93
C SER A 488 34.33 -1.33 -28.60
N LEU A 489 33.18 -1.18 -29.28
CA LEU A 489 32.80 -2.05 -30.40
C LEU A 489 33.58 -1.69 -31.69
N THR A 490 34.90 -1.86 -31.65
CA THR A 490 35.74 -1.99 -32.86
C THR A 490 35.91 -3.46 -33.22
N CYS A 491 35.97 -3.76 -34.52
CA CYS A 491 35.77 -5.09 -35.08
C CYS A 491 36.61 -6.22 -34.46
N LEU A 492 35.95 -7.31 -34.04
CA LEU A 492 36.55 -8.64 -33.90
C LEU A 492 35.57 -9.71 -34.41
N GLN A 493 36.11 -10.85 -34.85
CA GLN A 493 35.42 -11.82 -35.72
C GLN A 493 34.72 -12.97 -34.97
N PRO A 494 33.73 -13.64 -35.60
CA PRO A 494 32.97 -14.71 -34.95
C PRO A 494 33.81 -15.98 -34.71
N GLY A 495 34.16 -16.26 -33.46
CA GLY A 495 34.83 -17.52 -33.12
C GLY A 495 35.56 -17.60 -31.78
N GLN A 496 34.93 -17.27 -30.65
CA GLN A 496 35.47 -17.63 -29.32
C GLN A 496 34.35 -18.00 -28.32
N GLN A 497 34.67 -18.87 -27.36
CA GLN A 497 33.70 -19.59 -26.53
C GLN A 497 33.22 -18.78 -25.30
N ARG A 498 32.06 -19.14 -24.77
CA ARG A 498 31.51 -18.62 -23.51
C ARG A 498 32.47 -18.89 -22.34
N VAL A 499 33.08 -17.85 -21.78
CA VAL A 499 33.69 -17.92 -20.43
C VAL A 499 32.59 -17.70 -19.39
N MET A 500 32.40 -18.69 -18.53
CA MET A 500 31.37 -18.68 -17.49
C MET A 500 31.93 -18.07 -16.21
N LEU A 501 31.58 -16.82 -15.90
CA LEU A 501 31.99 -16.17 -14.65
C LEU A 501 31.24 -16.79 -13.45
N PRO A 502 31.93 -17.27 -12.40
CA PRO A 502 31.30 -17.89 -11.24
C PRO A 502 30.60 -16.86 -10.33
N CYS A 503 29.48 -17.26 -9.74
CA CYS A 503 28.73 -16.43 -8.79
C CYS A 503 29.40 -16.47 -7.39
N PRO A 504 29.72 -15.33 -6.76
CA PRO A 504 30.29 -15.30 -5.42
C PRO A 504 29.22 -15.63 -4.36
N SER A 505 29.22 -16.87 -3.89
CA SER A 505 28.43 -17.31 -2.74
C SER A 505 28.96 -16.68 -1.45
N ARG A 506 28.05 -16.23 -0.57
CA ARG A 506 28.41 -15.78 0.78
C ARG A 506 28.48 -16.97 1.74
N ALA A 507 29.66 -17.19 2.31
CA ALA A 507 29.84 -17.83 3.61
C ALA A 507 30.52 -16.83 4.57
N PRO A 508 30.34 -16.93 5.90
CA PRO A 508 30.84 -15.94 6.85
C PRO A 508 32.19 -16.34 7.47
N GLU A 509 33.08 -15.38 7.63
CA GLU A 509 34.18 -15.46 8.60
C GLU A 509 34.08 -14.28 9.58
N ALA A 510 34.43 -14.54 10.83
CA ALA A 510 34.51 -13.55 11.89
C ALA A 510 35.98 -13.31 12.24
N ALA A 511 36.43 -12.07 12.19
CA ALA A 511 37.74 -11.66 12.65
C ALA A 511 37.59 -10.50 13.65
N PHE A 512 37.97 -10.75 14.90
CA PHE A 512 38.31 -9.68 15.83
C PHE A 512 39.60 -9.01 15.36
N TYR A 513 39.67 -7.68 15.34
CA TYR A 513 40.90 -6.97 15.68
C TYR A 513 40.59 -5.62 16.32
N THR A 514 41.03 -5.49 17.57
CA THR A 514 41.24 -4.23 18.27
C THR A 514 42.69 -3.78 18.09
N CYS A 515 42.94 -2.53 17.71
CA CYS A 515 44.07 -1.72 18.21
C CYS A 515 43.97 -0.27 17.72
N PHE A 516 44.24 0.66 18.64
CA PHE A 516 44.42 2.12 18.47
C PHE A 516 43.30 2.88 17.75
#